data_AF-B0ECB3-F1
#
_entry.id   AF-B0ECB3-F1
#
_cell.length_a   1.000
_cell.length_b   1.000
_cell.length_c   1.000
_cell.angle_alpha   90.00
_cell.angle_beta   90.00
_cell.angle_gamma   90.00
#
_symmetry.space_group_name_H-M   'P 1'
#
loop_
_entity.id
_entity.type
_entity.pdbx_description
1 polymer ?
#
loop_
_entity_poly.entity_id
_entity_poly.type
_entity_poly.pdbx_seq_one_letter_code
_entity_poly.pdbx_strand_id
1 'polypeptide(L)'
;MGRNPFNQTIHHERQQPKSMKGLGKLERRKDFIKRAHIRKLQEETTTYLKRKASNKNPDEFNCKMQNMRLQGKIVIDIRPKEGQSAQELERLLMIQKNALNRLQKKKIFNREKRIVFDEEGKGIEKEAIDLVDVSKIKEQIDIKKINEEQEKRQQKINKLQKEIKITERKLQEISKIEREKDKRKKIEIKDEYGDIIATHYQNTRKK
;
A
#
# COMPACT_ATOMS: atom_id res chain seq x y z
N MET A 1 44.70 6.07 -30.32
CA MET A 1 45.24 6.25 -28.96
C MET A 1 44.14 5.93 -27.95
N GLY A 2 44.22 4.80 -27.25
CA GLY A 2 43.25 4.41 -26.22
C GLY A 2 43.43 5.23 -24.94
N ARG A 3 42.34 5.52 -24.21
CA ARG A 3 42.39 6.28 -22.95
C ARG A 3 43.12 5.46 -21.88
N ASN A 4 44.07 6.07 -21.18
CA ASN A 4 44.81 5.44 -20.09
C ASN A 4 43.85 5.05 -18.93
N PRO A 5 43.78 3.77 -18.51
CA PRO A 5 42.92 3.32 -17.43
C PRO A 5 43.25 3.96 -16.07
N PHE A 6 44.50 4.38 -15.83
CA PHE A 6 44.88 5.09 -14.60
C PHE A 6 44.20 6.48 -14.48
N ASN A 7 43.89 7.11 -15.61
CA ASN A 7 43.16 8.39 -15.65
C ASN A 7 41.64 8.21 -15.50
N GLN A 8 41.15 6.98 -15.35
CA GLN A 8 39.73 6.66 -15.12
C GLN A 8 39.48 6.18 -13.69
N THR A 9 40.42 6.46 -12.77
CA THR A 9 40.29 6.07 -11.36
C THR A 9 39.07 6.73 -10.72
N ILE A 10 38.29 5.92 -9.98
CA ILE A 10 37.08 6.40 -9.30
C ILE A 10 37.50 7.11 -8.01
N HIS A 11 37.26 8.41 -7.93
CA HIS A 11 37.50 9.15 -6.69
C HIS A 11 36.40 8.87 -5.66
N HIS A 12 36.80 8.30 -4.52
CA HIS A 12 35.87 8.02 -3.41
C HIS A 12 35.53 9.27 -2.61
N GLU A 13 34.28 9.32 -2.14
CA GLU A 13 33.79 10.43 -1.33
C GLU A 13 34.11 10.23 0.17
N ARG A 14 34.58 11.27 0.86
CA ARG A 14 34.98 11.22 2.29
C ARG A 14 33.79 11.08 3.25
N GLN A 15 33.99 10.39 4.37
CA GLN A 15 33.00 10.27 5.45
C GLN A 15 33.01 11.47 6.41
N GLN A 16 31.95 11.63 7.21
CA GLN A 16 31.89 12.66 8.26
C GLN A 16 32.89 12.36 9.40
N PRO A 17 33.55 13.38 9.98
CA PRO A 17 34.44 13.21 11.12
C PRO A 17 33.75 12.50 12.30
N LYS A 18 34.50 11.66 13.02
CA LYS A 18 33.96 10.87 14.14
C LYS A 18 33.37 11.75 15.26
N SER A 19 34.01 12.88 15.55
CA SER A 19 33.55 13.86 16.55
C SER A 19 32.18 14.46 16.25
N MET A 20 31.79 14.51 14.97
CA MET A 20 30.56 15.18 14.53
C MET A 20 29.45 14.21 14.17
N LYS A 21 29.62 12.89 14.36
CA LYS A 21 28.64 11.87 13.93
C LYS A 21 27.21 12.08 14.48
N GLY A 22 27.05 12.77 15.60
CA GLY A 22 25.73 13.13 16.16
C GLY A 22 24.89 14.05 15.26
N LEU A 23 25.51 14.79 14.34
CA LEU A 23 24.84 15.75 13.44
C LEU A 23 24.24 15.12 12.16
N GLY A 24 24.34 13.80 12.01
CA GLY A 24 23.85 13.10 10.82
C GLY A 24 24.94 12.83 9.78
N LYS A 25 24.59 12.84 8.49
CA LYS A 25 25.53 12.59 7.38
C LYS A 25 26.03 13.90 6.80
N LEU A 26 27.31 13.93 6.40
CA LEU A 26 27.92 15.13 5.82
C LEU A 26 27.34 15.34 4.42
N GLU A 27 26.58 16.41 4.27
CA GLU A 27 25.98 16.75 2.99
C GLU A 27 27.04 17.14 1.97
N ARG A 28 26.86 16.64 0.74
CA ARG A 28 27.75 16.94 -0.38
C ARG A 28 27.07 17.90 -1.34
N ARG A 29 27.82 18.42 -2.30
CA ARG A 29 27.29 19.30 -3.36
C ARG A 29 26.05 18.73 -4.04
N LYS A 30 26.03 17.42 -4.32
CA LYS A 30 24.87 16.74 -4.92
C LYS A 30 23.61 16.80 -4.05
N ASP A 31 23.77 16.69 -2.73
CA ASP A 31 22.68 16.73 -1.77
C ASP A 31 22.20 18.18 -1.59
N PHE A 32 23.15 19.13 -1.50
CA PHE A 32 22.87 20.56 -1.49
C PHE A 32 22.05 20.99 -2.70
N ILE A 33 22.43 20.58 -3.93
CA ILE A 33 21.71 20.93 -5.15
C ILE A 33 20.26 20.42 -5.07
N LYS A 34 20.05 19.17 -4.64
CA LYS A 34 18.71 18.60 -4.47
C LYS A 34 17.89 19.38 -3.45
N ARG A 35 18.48 19.70 -2.28
CA ARG A 35 17.81 20.50 -1.25
C ARG A 35 17.48 21.90 -1.73
N ALA A 36 18.41 22.57 -2.40
CA ALA A 36 18.21 23.92 -2.93
C ALA A 36 17.09 23.94 -3.97
N HIS A 37 17.03 22.93 -4.84
CA HIS A 37 15.93 22.78 -5.80
C HIS A 37 14.57 22.58 -5.11
N ILE A 38 14.50 21.70 -4.10
CA ILE A 38 13.27 21.48 -3.32
C ILE A 38 12.83 22.78 -2.62
N ARG A 39 13.77 23.49 -1.99
CA ARG A 39 13.49 24.78 -1.32
C ARG A 39 12.94 25.81 -2.30
N LYS A 40 13.57 25.93 -3.47
CA LYS A 40 13.13 26.84 -4.53
C LYS A 40 11.70 26.51 -4.98
N LEU A 41 11.40 25.23 -5.23
CA LEU A 41 10.03 24.80 -5.59
C LEU A 41 9.00 25.11 -4.50
N GLN A 42 9.36 24.91 -3.23
CA GLN A 42 8.48 25.26 -2.10
C GLN A 42 8.22 26.76 -2.01
N GLU A 43 9.24 27.59 -2.24
CA GLU A 43 9.11 29.06 -2.26
C GLU A 43 8.24 29.53 -3.44
N GLU A 44 8.47 28.99 -4.63
CA GLU A 44 7.66 29.26 -5.83
C GLU A 44 6.20 28.83 -5.64
N THR A 45 5.96 27.65 -5.05
CA THR A 45 4.60 27.17 -4.75
C THR A 45 3.92 28.08 -3.74
N THR A 46 4.64 28.48 -2.68
CA THR A 46 4.09 29.36 -1.63
C THR A 46 3.74 30.73 -2.18
N THR A 47 4.62 31.32 -3.00
CA THR A 47 4.36 32.63 -3.63
C THR A 47 3.18 32.56 -4.60
N TYR A 48 3.08 31.49 -5.41
CA TYR A 48 1.93 31.25 -6.28
C TYR A 48 0.62 31.14 -5.49
N LEU A 49 0.59 30.35 -4.40
CA LEU A 49 -0.58 30.18 -3.56
C LEU A 49 -0.99 31.50 -2.87
N LYS A 50 -0.03 32.29 -2.39
CA LYS A 50 -0.29 33.63 -1.82
C LYS A 50 -0.92 34.56 -2.86
N ARG A 51 -0.39 34.60 -4.07
CA ARG A 51 -0.95 35.41 -5.16
C ARG A 51 -2.37 34.96 -5.52
N LYS A 52 -2.60 33.65 -5.61
CA LYS A 52 -3.93 33.09 -5.88
C LYS A 52 -4.93 33.42 -4.75
N ALA A 53 -4.50 33.37 -3.50
CA ALA A 53 -5.32 33.75 -2.35
C ALA A 53 -5.65 35.25 -2.36
N SER A 54 -4.68 36.11 -2.71
CA SER A 54 -4.87 37.57 -2.81
C SER A 54 -5.83 37.95 -3.94
N ASN A 55 -5.79 37.23 -5.05
CA ASN A 55 -6.62 37.49 -6.22
C ASN A 55 -7.96 36.73 -6.18
N LYS A 56 -8.32 36.14 -5.04
CA LYS A 56 -9.55 35.35 -4.93
C LYS A 56 -10.77 36.28 -4.96
N ASN A 57 -11.75 35.98 -5.82
CA ASN A 57 -13.03 36.68 -5.82
C ASN A 57 -13.86 36.20 -4.61
N PRO A 58 -14.28 37.08 -3.68
CA PRO A 58 -15.12 36.69 -2.55
C PRO A 58 -16.48 36.13 -2.98
N ASP A 59 -16.99 36.53 -4.14
CA ASP A 59 -18.30 36.12 -4.66
C ASP A 59 -18.21 34.88 -5.58
N GLU A 60 -17.04 34.22 -5.66
CA GLU A 60 -16.92 33.00 -6.46
C GLU A 60 -17.80 31.88 -5.88
N PHE A 61 -18.65 31.30 -6.73
CA PHE A 61 -19.47 30.15 -6.37
C PHE A 61 -19.13 28.94 -7.26
N ASN A 62 -18.88 27.79 -6.64
CA ASN A 62 -18.71 26.51 -7.31
C ASN A 62 -19.75 25.52 -6.76
N CYS A 63 -20.42 24.75 -7.63
CA CYS A 63 -21.42 23.77 -7.21
C CYS A 63 -20.89 22.75 -6.18
N LYS A 64 -19.57 22.49 -6.16
CA LYS A 64 -18.93 21.64 -5.15
C LYS A 64 -19.03 22.20 -3.73
N MET A 65 -19.17 23.52 -3.56
CA MET A 65 -19.30 24.16 -2.25
C MET A 65 -20.55 23.71 -1.49
N GLN A 66 -21.59 23.24 -2.18
CA GLN A 66 -22.79 22.67 -1.52
C GLN A 66 -22.48 21.39 -0.73
N ASN A 67 -21.45 20.65 -1.18
CA ASN A 67 -21.04 19.38 -0.59
C ASN A 67 -19.81 19.53 0.33
N MET A 68 -19.31 20.74 0.55
CA MET A 68 -18.10 20.99 1.32
C MET A 68 -18.38 21.97 2.46
N ARG A 69 -17.83 21.71 3.64
CA ARG A 69 -17.93 22.59 4.81
C ARG A 69 -16.56 23.08 5.21
N LEU A 70 -16.45 24.37 5.52
CA LEU A 70 -15.25 24.93 6.14
C LEU A 70 -15.31 24.71 7.66
N GLN A 71 -14.31 24.05 8.23
CA GLN A 71 -14.11 23.94 9.68
C GLN A 71 -12.79 24.64 10.04
N GLY A 72 -12.90 25.88 10.53
CA GLY A 72 -11.74 26.73 10.77
C GLY A 72 -10.98 27.03 9.47
N LYS A 73 -9.77 26.47 9.34
CA LYS A 73 -8.90 26.64 8.15
C LYS A 73 -8.90 25.43 7.20
N ILE A 74 -9.68 24.38 7.49
CA ILE A 74 -9.68 23.13 6.74
C ILE A 74 -11.03 22.96 6.05
N VAL A 75 -11.00 22.55 4.78
CA VAL A 75 -12.21 22.20 4.02
C VAL A 75 -12.47 20.71 4.15
N ILE A 76 -13.68 20.35 4.54
CA ILE A 76 -14.13 18.97 4.75
C ILE A 76 -15.21 18.65 3.72
N ASP A 77 -15.09 17.52 3.02
CA ASP A 77 -16.17 17.00 2.18
C ASP A 77 -17.25 16.38 3.08
N ILE A 78 -18.48 16.84 2.93
CA ILE A 78 -19.64 16.38 3.71
C ILE A 78 -20.13 15.04 3.17
N ARG A 79 -19.86 14.73 1.90
CA ARG A 79 -20.37 13.50 1.31
C ARG A 79 -19.78 12.28 2.02
N PRO A 80 -20.61 11.29 2.34
CA PRO A 80 -20.10 9.99 2.75
C PRO A 80 -19.22 9.48 1.60
N LYS A 81 -18.05 8.93 1.94
CA LYS A 81 -17.21 8.26 0.94
C LYS A 81 -18.03 7.13 0.33
N GLU A 82 -18.16 7.13 -0.99
CA GLU A 82 -18.84 6.09 -1.78
C GLU A 82 -18.46 4.68 -1.27
N GLY A 83 -19.47 3.82 -1.10
CA GLY A 83 -19.24 2.38 -0.86
C GLY A 83 -19.30 1.90 0.60
N GLN A 84 -19.93 2.64 1.52
CA GLN A 84 -20.34 2.07 2.80
C GLN A 84 -21.82 2.34 3.01
N SER A 85 -22.64 1.29 2.86
CA SER A 85 -23.98 1.32 3.45
C SER A 85 -23.85 1.70 4.93
N ALA A 86 -24.79 2.47 5.48
CA ALA A 86 -24.78 2.81 6.90
C ALA A 86 -24.60 1.55 7.78
N GLN A 87 -25.18 0.42 7.35
CA GLN A 87 -25.01 -0.89 7.98
C GLN A 87 -23.61 -1.49 7.85
N GLU A 88 -22.90 -1.27 6.74
CA GLU A 88 -21.54 -1.77 6.55
C GLU A 88 -20.54 -0.99 7.40
N LEU A 89 -20.71 0.34 7.49
CA LEU A 89 -19.93 1.18 8.39
C LEU A 89 -20.19 0.80 9.85
N GLU A 90 -21.45 0.59 10.22
CA GLU A 90 -21.83 0.12 11.56
C GLU A 90 -21.20 -1.24 11.89
N ARG A 91 -21.27 -2.21 10.98
CA ARG A 91 -20.61 -3.51 11.13
C ARG A 91 -19.10 -3.36 11.31
N LEU A 92 -18.44 -2.52 10.51
CA LEU A 92 -17.01 -2.29 10.59
C LEU A 92 -16.63 -1.67 11.95
N LEU A 93 -17.36 -0.65 12.40
CA LEU A 93 -17.16 -0.02 13.70
C LEU A 93 -17.36 -1.01 14.85
N MET A 94 -18.38 -1.87 14.75
CA MET A 94 -18.64 -2.93 15.73
C MET A 94 -17.47 -3.92 15.80
N ILE A 95 -16.94 -4.35 14.65
CA ILE A 95 -15.76 -5.24 14.57
C ILE A 95 -14.54 -4.58 15.23
N GLN A 96 -14.26 -3.31 14.92
CA GLN A 96 -13.13 -2.58 15.49
C GLN A 96 -13.27 -2.39 17.01
N LYS A 97 -14.47 -2.00 17.48
CA LYS A 97 -14.78 -1.88 18.91
C LYS A 97 -14.59 -3.21 19.64
N ASN A 98 -15.08 -4.30 19.07
CA ASN A 98 -14.93 -5.65 19.65
C ASN A 98 -13.46 -6.10 19.70
N ALA A 99 -12.66 -5.81 18.68
CA ALA A 99 -11.23 -6.09 18.68
C ALA A 99 -10.49 -5.31 19.77
N LEU A 100 -10.81 -4.01 19.93
CA LEU A 100 -10.23 -3.17 20.97
C LEU A 100 -10.59 -3.68 22.38
N ASN A 101 -11.86 -4.04 22.59
CA ASN A 101 -12.31 -4.65 23.85
C ASN A 101 -11.56 -5.96 24.15
N ARG A 102 -11.33 -6.82 23.15
CA ARG A 102 -10.53 -8.06 23.32
C ARG A 102 -9.09 -7.76 23.70
N LEU A 103 -8.47 -6.75 23.08
CA LEU A 103 -7.10 -6.32 23.42
C LEU A 103 -7.02 -5.76 24.84
N GLN A 104 -7.99 -4.93 25.24
CA GLN A 104 -8.08 -4.41 26.60
C GLN A 104 -8.25 -5.54 27.62
N LYS A 105 -9.17 -6.49 27.38
CA LYS A 105 -9.34 -7.67 28.23
C LYS A 105 -8.07 -8.50 28.32
N LYS A 106 -7.35 -8.70 27.21
CA LYS A 106 -6.06 -9.42 27.20
C LYS A 106 -5.00 -8.69 28.02
N LYS A 107 -4.92 -7.35 27.93
CA LYS A 107 -4.01 -6.54 28.76
C LYS A 107 -4.37 -6.63 30.24
N ILE A 108 -5.67 -6.56 30.58
CA ILE A 108 -6.17 -6.72 31.95
C ILE A 108 -5.82 -8.11 32.48
N PHE A 109 -6.14 -9.17 31.75
CA PHE A 109 -5.82 -10.55 32.11
C PHE A 109 -4.32 -10.77 32.32
N ASN A 110 -3.48 -10.25 31.42
CA ASN A 110 -2.02 -10.33 31.58
C ASN A 110 -1.53 -9.54 32.79
N ARG A 111 -2.19 -8.43 33.16
CA ARG A 111 -1.90 -7.66 34.37
C ARG A 111 -2.34 -8.41 35.62
N GLU A 112 -3.55 -8.98 35.63
CA GLU A 112 -4.06 -9.82 36.71
C GLU A 112 -3.18 -11.04 36.94
N LYS A 113 -2.63 -11.67 35.90
CA LYS A 113 -1.64 -12.74 36.05
C LYS A 113 -0.37 -12.31 36.80
N ARG A 114 -0.03 -11.03 36.79
CA ARG A 114 1.11 -10.49 37.56
C ARG A 114 0.72 -10.13 38.99
N ILE A 115 -0.56 -9.94 39.27
CA ILE A 115 -1.07 -9.56 40.59
C ILE A 115 -1.65 -10.81 41.26
N VAL A 116 -0.98 -11.32 42.28
CA VAL A 116 -1.51 -12.41 43.13
C VAL A 116 -2.04 -11.78 44.41
N PHE A 117 -3.17 -12.25 44.93
CA PHE A 117 -3.74 -11.77 46.19
C PHE A 117 -3.32 -12.69 47.34
N ASP A 118 -2.94 -12.10 48.46
CA ASP A 118 -2.64 -12.84 49.70
C ASP A 118 -3.92 -13.23 50.45
N GLU A 119 -3.80 -14.00 51.52
CA GLU A 119 -4.92 -14.48 52.36
C GLU A 119 -5.76 -13.34 52.97
N GLU A 120 -5.19 -12.14 53.11
CA GLU A 120 -5.88 -10.91 53.55
C GLU A 120 -6.55 -10.12 52.39
N GLY A 121 -6.43 -10.58 51.14
CA GLY A 121 -7.03 -9.95 49.96
C GLY A 121 -6.28 -8.74 49.40
N LYS A 122 -5.05 -8.44 49.87
CA LYS A 122 -4.19 -7.39 49.30
C LYS A 122 -3.43 -7.94 48.08
N GLY A 123 -3.41 -7.18 46.99
CA GLY A 123 -2.74 -7.57 45.75
C GLY A 123 -1.24 -7.27 45.78
N ILE A 124 -0.41 -8.28 45.51
CA ILE A 124 1.05 -8.19 45.37
C ILE A 124 1.42 -8.39 43.90
N GLU A 125 2.21 -7.47 43.32
CA GLU A 125 2.83 -7.67 42.01
C GLU A 125 3.99 -8.68 42.13
N LYS A 126 3.86 -9.86 41.50
CA LYS A 126 4.94 -10.85 41.36
C LYS A 126 5.54 -10.78 39.95
N GLU A 127 6.87 -10.86 39.87
CA GLU A 127 7.57 -11.10 38.61
C GLU A 127 7.18 -12.47 38.06
N ALA A 128 7.16 -12.61 36.73
CA ALA A 128 6.70 -13.84 36.08
C ALA A 128 7.60 -15.02 36.46
N ILE A 129 7.09 -15.96 37.25
CA ILE A 129 7.73 -17.25 37.49
C ILE A 129 7.45 -18.10 36.25
N ASP A 130 8.51 -18.46 35.52
CA ASP A 130 8.44 -19.37 34.38
C ASP A 130 7.93 -20.74 34.86
N LEU A 131 6.62 -20.95 34.74
CA LEU A 131 5.97 -22.22 34.99
C LEU A 131 6.36 -23.20 33.88
N VAL A 132 7.07 -24.26 34.29
CA VAL A 132 7.40 -25.47 33.53
C VAL A 132 8.54 -25.29 32.51
N ASP A 133 9.61 -26.04 32.72
CA ASP A 133 10.85 -26.05 31.93
C ASP A 133 10.57 -26.50 30.47
N VAL A 134 10.25 -25.54 29.62
CA VAL A 134 9.94 -25.70 28.17
C VAL A 134 11.14 -26.24 27.38
N SER A 135 12.32 -26.28 28.00
CA SER A 135 13.56 -26.85 27.46
C SER A 135 13.40 -28.33 27.09
N LYS A 136 12.69 -29.13 27.89
CA LYS A 136 12.43 -30.57 27.61
C LYS A 136 11.45 -30.83 26.46
N ILE A 137 10.57 -29.89 26.14
CA ILE A 137 9.61 -30.00 25.00
C ILE A 137 10.26 -29.50 23.70
N LYS A 138 11.20 -28.56 23.79
CA LYS A 138 11.93 -28.01 22.63
C LYS A 138 12.77 -29.06 21.88
N GLU A 139 13.22 -30.11 22.55
CA GLU A 139 14.09 -31.13 21.93
C GLU A 139 13.38 -31.99 20.88
N GLN A 140 12.05 -32.01 20.82
CA GLN A 140 11.30 -32.83 19.84
C GLN A 140 10.85 -32.07 18.59
N ILE A 141 10.98 -30.75 18.53
CA ILE A 141 10.61 -29.97 17.33
C ILE A 141 11.87 -29.70 16.53
N ASP A 142 12.08 -30.49 15.48
CA ASP A 142 13.21 -30.36 14.57
C ASP A 142 12.98 -29.15 13.64
N ILE A 143 13.24 -27.93 14.16
CA ILE A 143 12.99 -26.63 13.51
C ILE A 143 13.62 -26.55 12.10
N LYS A 144 14.74 -27.25 11.89
CA LYS A 144 15.42 -27.33 10.58
C LYS A 144 14.54 -27.97 9.51
N LYS A 145 13.89 -29.11 9.82
CA LYS A 145 13.00 -29.79 8.88
C LYS A 145 11.80 -28.93 8.50
N ILE A 146 11.23 -28.22 9.49
CA ILE A 146 10.09 -27.32 9.26
C ILE A 146 10.49 -26.17 8.32
N ASN A 147 11.67 -25.57 8.54
CA ASN A 147 12.16 -24.49 7.69
C ASN A 147 12.47 -24.97 6.27
N GLU A 148 13.11 -26.13 6.12
CA GLU A 148 13.38 -26.73 4.80
C GLU A 148 12.08 -27.04 4.02
N GLU A 149 11.04 -27.52 4.71
CA GLU A 149 9.73 -27.77 4.11
C GLU A 149 9.03 -26.47 3.70
N GLN A 150 9.13 -25.43 4.52
CA GLN A 150 8.61 -24.09 4.20
C GLN A 150 9.32 -23.48 2.98
N GLU A 151 10.64 -23.62 2.87
CA GLU A 151 11.41 -23.16 1.71
C GLU A 151 11.01 -23.90 0.43
N LYS A 152 10.89 -25.23 0.48
CA LYS A 152 10.40 -26.04 -0.65
C LYS A 152 9.00 -25.62 -1.08
N ARG A 153 8.11 -25.37 -0.13
CA ARG A 153 6.75 -24.87 -0.39
C ARG A 153 6.76 -23.50 -1.06
N GLN A 154 7.61 -22.58 -0.58
CA GLN A 154 7.75 -21.25 -1.16
C GLN A 154 8.31 -21.29 -2.59
N GLN A 155 9.28 -22.17 -2.86
CA GLN A 155 9.80 -22.38 -4.22
C GLN A 155 8.72 -22.91 -5.16
N LYS A 156 7.85 -23.82 -4.69
CA LYS A 156 6.73 -24.34 -5.48
C LYS A 156 5.69 -23.26 -5.79
N ILE A 157 5.35 -22.41 -4.82
CA ILE A 157 4.45 -21.27 -5.02
C ILE A 157 5.02 -20.31 -6.08
N ASN A 158 6.31 -19.98 -5.99
CA ASN A 158 6.94 -19.06 -6.95
C ASN A 158 6.98 -19.63 -8.38
N LYS A 159 7.13 -20.95 -8.55
CA LYS A 159 7.03 -21.60 -9.88
C LYS A 159 5.61 -21.50 -10.45
N LEU A 160 4.60 -21.86 -9.65
CA LEU A 160 3.19 -21.78 -10.06
C LEU A 160 2.77 -20.35 -10.44
N GLN A 161 3.22 -19.34 -9.69
CA GLN A 161 2.95 -17.94 -10.03
C GLN A 161 3.53 -17.53 -11.39
N LYS A 162 4.72 -18.03 -11.75
CA LYS A 162 5.32 -17.78 -13.08
C LYS A 162 4.51 -18.44 -14.18
N GLU A 163 4.04 -19.67 -13.96
CA GLU A 163 3.21 -20.41 -14.91
C GLU A 163 1.86 -19.71 -15.14
N ILE A 164 1.18 -19.29 -14.06
CA ILE A 164 -0.07 -18.52 -14.14
C ILE A 164 0.13 -17.23 -14.95
N LYS A 165 1.23 -16.51 -14.73
CA LYS A 165 1.51 -15.28 -15.50
C LYS A 165 1.71 -15.54 -16.99
N ILE A 166 2.27 -16.69 -17.36
CA ILE A 166 2.43 -17.09 -18.76
C ILE A 166 1.07 -17.45 -19.37
N THR A 167 0.23 -18.19 -18.66
CA THR A 167 -1.11 -18.56 -19.15
C THR A 167 -2.02 -17.36 -19.31
N GLU A 168 -1.99 -16.40 -18.38
CA GLU A 168 -2.74 -15.14 -18.47
C GLU A 168 -2.36 -14.34 -19.72
N ARG A 169 -1.06 -14.25 -20.05
CA ARG A 169 -0.59 -13.59 -21.28
C ARG A 169 -1.11 -14.28 -22.53
N LYS A 170 -1.03 -15.61 -22.58
CA LYS A 170 -1.56 -16.39 -23.70
C LYS A 170 -3.07 -16.19 -23.86
N LEU A 171 -3.82 -16.16 -22.76
CA LEU A 171 -5.27 -15.92 -22.78
C LEU A 171 -5.60 -14.53 -23.33
N GLN A 172 -4.82 -13.51 -22.95
CA GLN A 172 -4.97 -12.15 -23.51
C GLN A 172 -4.68 -12.10 -25.01
N GLU A 173 -3.67 -12.82 -25.49
CA GLU A 173 -3.37 -12.92 -26.93
C GLU A 173 -4.50 -13.61 -27.69
N ILE A 174 -5.01 -14.73 -27.19
CA ILE A 174 -6.15 -15.44 -27.77
C ILE A 174 -7.38 -14.51 -27.86
N SER A 175 -7.70 -13.80 -26.78
CA SER A 175 -8.82 -12.85 -26.76
C SER A 175 -8.67 -11.72 -27.80
N LYS A 176 -7.44 -11.24 -28.03
CA LYS A 176 -7.18 -10.25 -29.09
C LYS A 176 -7.40 -10.85 -30.48
N ILE A 177 -6.92 -12.06 -30.71
CA ILE A 177 -7.10 -12.77 -31.99
C ILE A 177 -8.58 -13.01 -32.27
N GLU A 178 -9.36 -13.42 -31.28
CA GLU A 178 -10.81 -13.61 -31.42
C GLU A 178 -11.54 -12.31 -31.78
N ARG A 179 -11.21 -11.20 -31.13
CA ARG A 179 -11.78 -9.87 -31.47
C ARG A 179 -11.45 -9.46 -32.90
N GLU A 180 -10.23 -9.71 -33.36
CA GLU A 180 -9.82 -9.40 -34.74
C GLU A 180 -10.53 -10.32 -35.75
N LYS A 181 -10.68 -11.62 -35.45
CA LYS A 181 -11.49 -12.55 -36.27
C LYS A 181 -12.95 -12.11 -36.35
N ASP A 182 -13.56 -11.70 -35.25
CA ASP A 182 -14.93 -11.18 -35.22
C ASP A 182 -15.08 -9.89 -36.04
N LYS A 183 -14.09 -8.99 -36.00
CA LYS A 183 -14.08 -7.78 -36.86
C LYS A 183 -13.98 -8.16 -38.34
N ARG A 184 -13.08 -9.08 -38.70
CA ARG A 184 -12.92 -9.53 -40.10
C ARG A 184 -14.19 -10.17 -40.64
N LYS A 185 -14.82 -11.07 -39.88
CA LYS A 185 -16.12 -11.66 -40.25
C LYS A 185 -17.20 -10.61 -40.47
N LYS A 186 -17.25 -9.55 -39.64
CA LYS A 186 -18.20 -8.45 -39.83
C LYS A 186 -17.95 -7.66 -41.12
N ILE A 187 -16.69 -7.51 -41.52
CA ILE A 187 -16.32 -6.84 -42.77
C ILE A 187 -16.70 -7.73 -43.95
N GLU A 188 -16.33 -9.02 -43.94
CA GLU A 188 -16.69 -10.01 -44.98
C GLU A 188 -18.20 -10.09 -45.20
N ILE A 189 -19.01 -10.19 -44.12
CA ILE A 189 -20.48 -10.21 -44.22
C ILE A 189 -21.03 -8.90 -44.82
N LYS A 190 -20.41 -7.76 -44.51
CA LYS A 190 -20.82 -6.46 -45.05
C LYS A 190 -20.50 -6.37 -46.56
N ASP A 191 -19.37 -6.91 -46.99
CA ASP A 191 -18.96 -6.93 -48.39
C ASP A 191 -19.81 -7.91 -49.24
N GLU A 192 -20.22 -9.06 -48.67
CA GLU A 192 -21.03 -10.08 -49.37
C GLU A 192 -22.53 -9.73 -49.49
N TYR A 193 -23.14 -9.15 -48.45
CA TYR A 193 -24.60 -9.00 -48.35
C TYR A 193 -25.09 -7.54 -48.30
N GLY A 194 -24.17 -6.56 -48.31
CA GLY A 194 -24.48 -5.14 -48.18
C GLY A 194 -25.03 -4.75 -46.79
N ASP A 195 -25.28 -3.45 -46.58
CA ASP A 195 -25.63 -2.90 -45.26
C ASP A 195 -26.98 -3.38 -44.68
N ILE A 196 -27.83 -4.05 -45.48
CA ILE A 196 -29.21 -4.41 -45.12
C ILE A 196 -29.26 -5.66 -44.21
N ILE A 197 -28.34 -6.63 -44.36
CA ILE A 197 -28.36 -7.90 -43.59
C ILE A 197 -27.45 -7.83 -42.34
N ALA A 198 -26.45 -6.94 -42.32
CA ALA A 198 -25.49 -6.81 -41.22
C ALA A 198 -26.14 -6.41 -39.87
N THR A 199 -27.34 -5.83 -39.89
CA THR A 199 -28.11 -5.47 -38.69
C THR A 199 -28.81 -6.67 -38.04
N HIS A 200 -29.13 -7.73 -38.79
CA HIS A 200 -29.83 -8.91 -38.28
C HIS A 200 -28.96 -9.74 -37.31
N TYR A 201 -27.64 -9.75 -37.50
CA TYR A 201 -26.68 -10.44 -36.62
C TYR A 201 -26.40 -9.72 -35.30
N GLN A 202 -26.82 -8.46 -35.13
CA GLN A 202 -26.53 -7.70 -33.91
C GLN A 202 -27.48 -8.02 -32.73
N ASN A 203 -28.63 -8.66 -32.99
CA ASN A 203 -29.70 -8.79 -32.00
C ASN A 203 -29.77 -10.15 -31.28
N THR A 204 -29.01 -11.18 -31.66
CA THR A 204 -29.14 -12.54 -31.07
C THR A 204 -28.17 -12.85 -29.92
N ARG A 205 -27.18 -12.00 -29.64
CA ARG A 205 -26.22 -12.18 -28.52
C ARG A 205 -26.62 -11.50 -27.20
N LYS A 206 -27.78 -10.86 -27.13
CA LYS A 206 -28.36 -10.31 -25.89
C LYS A 206 -29.54 -11.17 -25.42
N LYS A 207 -29.27 -12.40 -24.98
CA LYS A 207 -30.11 -13.17 -24.05
C LYS A 207 -29.19 -14.01 -23.18
#